data_AF-J9E343-F1
#
_entry.id   AF-J9E343-F1
#
_cell.length_a   1.000
_cell.length_b   1.000
_cell.length_c   1.000
_cell.angle_alpha   90.00
_cell.angle_beta   90.00
_cell.angle_gamma   90.00
#
_symmetry.space_group_name_H-M   'P 1'
#
loop_
_entity.id
_entity.type
_entity.pdbx_description
1 polymer ?
#
loop_
_entity_poly.entity_id
_entity_poly.type
_entity_poly.pdbx_seq_one_letter_code
_entity_poly.pdbx_strand_id
1 'polypeptide(L)'
;MTANAVLQGLYPQTYHNDNLSSVWHPIPVHTVQAEKDRQLLQQDCPKVKEELREVLRTEAVQDMLKMNEGFLRYIGKYMNIESGYYDFENIWLVYDSLKVI
;
A
#
# COMPACT_ATOMS: atom_id res chain seq x y z
N MET A 1 0.42 14.13 2.82
CA MET A 1 0.53 15.19 1.79
C MET A 1 -0.63 15.14 0.79
N THR A 2 -1.01 13.97 0.26
CA THR A 2 -2.09 13.82 -0.73
C THR A 2 -3.39 14.53 -0.37
N ALA A 3 -3.88 14.37 0.87
CA ALA A 3 -5.09 15.05 1.33
C ALA A 3 -5.00 16.58 1.19
N ASN A 4 -3.88 17.19 1.59
CA ASN A 4 -3.67 18.65 1.45
C ASN A 4 -3.69 19.09 -0.01
N ALA A 5 -3.06 18.32 -0.91
CA ALA A 5 -3.02 18.65 -2.33
C ALA A 5 -4.42 18.60 -2.96
N VAL A 6 -5.20 17.57 -2.64
CA VAL A 6 -6.60 17.46 -3.07
C VAL A 6 -7.43 18.62 -2.53
N LEU A 7 -7.24 18.98 -1.26
CA LEU A 7 -7.98 20.08 -0.61
C LEU A 7 -7.68 21.45 -1.23
N GLN A 8 -6.46 21.69 -1.73
CA GLN A 8 -6.16 22.92 -2.48
C GLN A 8 -6.93 23.02 -3.80
N GLY A 9 -7.12 21.89 -4.49
CA GLY A 9 -7.95 21.86 -5.70
C GLY A 9 -9.45 21.95 -5.40
N LEU A 10 -9.89 21.38 -4.29
CA LEU A 10 -11.30 21.33 -3.89
C LEU A 10 -11.81 22.68 -3.35
N TYR A 11 -10.95 23.42 -2.64
CA TYR A 11 -11.27 24.71 -2.05
C TYR A 11 -10.33 25.80 -2.58
N PRO A 12 -10.43 26.14 -3.88
CA PRO A 12 -9.59 27.16 -4.47
C PRO A 12 -9.96 28.53 -3.90
N GLN A 13 -8.96 29.37 -3.60
CA GLN A 13 -9.25 30.79 -3.36
C GLN A 13 -9.63 31.44 -4.68
N THR A 14 -10.84 32.00 -4.76
CA THR A 14 -11.19 32.95 -5.81
C THR A 14 -10.42 34.24 -5.52
N TYR A 15 -9.59 34.68 -6.47
CA TYR A 15 -8.87 35.96 -6.41
C TYR A 15 -9.81 37.08 -5.96
N HIS A 16 -9.74 37.49 -4.70
CA HIS A 16 -10.39 38.70 -4.24
C HIS A 16 -9.35 39.80 -4.14
N ASN A 17 -9.48 40.77 -5.04
CA ASN A 17 -8.82 42.09 -5.04
C ASN A 17 -7.34 42.14 -5.40
N ASP A 18 -6.92 41.60 -6.56
CA ASP A 18 -5.65 41.89 -7.30
C ASP A 18 -4.32 41.86 -6.50
N ASN A 19 -4.35 41.49 -5.23
CA ASN A 19 -3.21 41.30 -4.38
C ASN A 19 -2.95 39.80 -4.32
N LEU A 20 -1.71 39.42 -4.60
CA LEU A 20 -1.22 38.06 -4.51
C LEU A 20 -1.09 37.63 -3.03
N SER A 21 -2.18 37.68 -2.26
CA SER A 21 -2.23 37.06 -0.94
C SER A 21 -2.33 35.55 -1.14
N SER A 22 -1.29 34.83 -0.69
CA SER A 22 -1.12 33.36 -0.70
C SER A 22 -2.30 32.55 -1.26
N VAL A 23 -2.10 31.95 -2.43
CA VAL A 23 -3.03 31.01 -3.12
C VAL A 23 -3.42 29.81 -2.24
N TRP A 24 -2.68 29.56 -1.16
CA TRP A 24 -2.90 28.45 -0.24
C TRP A 24 -3.98 28.78 0.81
N HIS A 25 -5.04 27.97 0.84
CA HIS A 25 -6.04 27.97 1.91
C HIS A 25 -5.77 26.82 2.91
N PRO A 26 -5.34 27.09 4.16
CA PRO A 26 -5.05 26.03 5.13
C PRO A 26 -6.34 25.32 5.56
N ILE A 27 -6.48 24.05 5.18
CA ILE A 27 -7.56 23.18 5.66
C ILE A 27 -6.96 22.15 6.62
N PRO A 28 -7.47 22.03 7.86
CA PRO A 28 -6.98 21.05 8.82
C PRO A 28 -7.19 19.62 8.31
N VAL A 29 -6.11 18.84 8.27
CA VAL A 29 -6.15 17.39 8.04
C VAL A 29 -5.82 16.69 9.35
N HIS A 30 -6.86 16.12 9.96
CA HIS A 30 -6.71 15.36 11.20
C HIS A 30 -6.06 14.01 10.92
N THR A 31 -5.20 13.57 11.83
CA THR A 31 -4.57 12.26 11.79
C THR A 31 -4.42 11.74 13.21
N VAL A 32 -4.23 10.44 13.32
CA VAL A 32 -3.96 9.74 14.58
C VAL A 32 -2.71 8.88 14.39
N GLN A 33 -2.09 8.48 15.50
CA GLN A 33 -0.98 7.53 15.46
C GLN A 33 -1.45 6.20 14.87
N ALA A 34 -0.60 5.54 14.07
CA ALA A 34 -0.97 4.36 13.30
C ALA A 34 -1.52 3.23 14.17
N GLU A 35 -0.95 3.02 15.35
CA GLU A 35 -1.35 1.99 16.32
C GLU A 35 -2.74 2.25 16.93
N LYS A 36 -3.20 3.50 16.86
CA LYS A 36 -4.50 3.96 17.40
C LYS A 36 -5.55 4.17 16.32
N ASP A 37 -5.17 4.10 15.05
CA ASP A 37 -6.11 4.20 13.94
C ASP A 37 -6.91 2.91 13.82
N ARG A 38 -8.23 2.99 14.00
CA ARG A 38 -9.15 1.85 13.92
C ARG A 38 -9.99 1.83 12.64
N GLN A 39 -9.81 2.83 11.78
CA GLN A 39 -10.70 3.08 10.65
C GLN A 39 -9.97 3.00 9.31
N LEU A 40 -8.83 3.68 9.18
CA LEU A 40 -8.11 3.76 7.89
C LEU A 40 -7.00 2.72 7.79
N LEU A 41 -6.28 2.48 8.89
CA LEU A 41 -5.23 1.48 8.95
C LEU A 41 -5.76 0.20 9.58
N GLN A 42 -5.44 -0.91 8.93
CA GLN A 42 -5.77 -2.22 9.47
C GLN A 42 -4.94 -2.47 10.73
N GLN A 43 -5.61 -2.66 11.86
CA GLN A 43 -4.97 -3.03 13.11
C GLN A 43 -4.47 -4.48 13.10
N ASP A 44 -3.54 -4.80 14.00
CA ASP A 44 -3.11 -6.18 14.20
C ASP A 44 -4.27 -7.03 14.75
N CYS A 45 -4.91 -7.78 13.85
CA CYS A 45 -6.03 -8.65 14.16
C CYS A 45 -5.61 -10.12 13.98
N PRO A 46 -5.49 -10.91 15.06
CA PRO A 46 -5.09 -12.31 14.99
C PRO A 46 -6.00 -13.14 14.09
N LYS A 47 -7.31 -12.83 14.08
CA LYS A 47 -8.27 -13.56 13.26
C LYS A 47 -8.02 -13.36 11.77
N VAL A 48 -7.65 -12.16 11.33
CA VAL A 48 -7.30 -11.92 9.93
C VAL A 48 -6.06 -12.71 9.53
N LYS A 49 -5.06 -12.81 10.41
CA LYS A 49 -3.86 -13.63 10.18
C LYS A 49 -4.21 -15.12 10.04
N GLU A 50 -5.16 -15.62 10.81
CA GLU A 50 -5.64 -17.01 10.69
C GLU A 50 -6.37 -17.25 9.38
N GLU A 51 -7.35 -16.41 9.05
CA GLU A 51 -8.14 -16.54 7.82
C GLU A 51 -7.25 -16.42 6.58
N LEU A 52 -6.26 -15.51 6.59
CA LEU A 52 -5.30 -15.39 5.50
C LEU A 52 -4.49 -16.69 5.31
N ARG A 53 -4.03 -17.33 6.40
CA ARG A 53 -3.32 -18.63 6.30
C ARG A 53 -4.20 -19.72 5.70
N GLU A 54 -5.49 -19.73 6.04
CA GLU A 54 -6.42 -20.71 5.48
C GLU A 54 -6.68 -20.43 3.99
N VAL A 55 -6.85 -19.17 3.59
CA VAL A 55 -6.96 -18.77 2.17
C VAL A 55 -5.72 -19.19 1.38
N LEU A 56 -4.53 -18.97 1.91
CA LEU A 56 -3.27 -19.33 1.25
C LEU A 56 -3.10 -20.84 1.08
N ARG A 57 -3.76 -21.66 1.90
CA ARG A 57 -3.76 -23.13 1.80
C ARG A 57 -4.81 -23.68 0.84
N THR A 58 -5.71 -22.86 0.32
CA THR A 58 -6.71 -23.31 -0.65
C THR A 58 -6.06 -23.85 -1.92
N GLU A 59 -6.70 -24.85 -2.54
CA GLU A 59 -6.21 -25.50 -3.76
C GLU A 59 -5.94 -24.49 -4.88
N ALA A 60 -6.85 -23.53 -5.07
CA ALA A 60 -6.71 -22.48 -6.08
C ALA A 60 -5.42 -21.65 -5.91
N VAL A 61 -5.09 -21.27 -4.68
CA VAL A 61 -3.86 -20.50 -4.40
C VAL A 61 -2.62 -21.37 -4.56
N GLN A 62 -2.68 -22.60 -4.04
CA GLN A 62 -1.56 -23.55 -4.14
C GLN A 62 -1.24 -23.90 -5.60
N ASP A 63 -2.25 -24.06 -6.45
CA ASP A 63 -2.06 -24.34 -7.86
C ASP A 63 -1.49 -23.13 -8.61
N MET A 64 -1.92 -21.91 -8.27
CA MET A 64 -1.30 -20.70 -8.80
C MET A 64 0.18 -20.58 -8.38
N LEU A 65 0.53 -20.92 -7.14
CA LEU A 65 1.93 -20.92 -6.68
C LEU A 65 2.77 -21.95 -7.46
N LYS A 66 2.26 -23.18 -7.63
CA LYS A 66 2.94 -24.22 -8.42
C LYS A 66 3.13 -23.80 -9.88
N MET A 67 2.09 -23.24 -10.51
CA MET A 67 2.16 -22.77 -11.90
C MET A 67 3.22 -21.69 -12.11
N ASN A 68 3.52 -20.88 -11.08
CA ASN A 68 4.47 -19.77 -11.13
C ASN A 68 5.80 -20.07 -10.42
N GLU A 69 6.04 -21.30 -9.98
CA GLU A 69 7.19 -21.66 -9.13
C GLU A 69 8.52 -21.24 -9.76
N GLY A 70 8.72 -21.49 -11.06
CA GLY A 70 9.95 -21.12 -11.76
C GLY A 70 10.24 -19.62 -11.72
N PHE A 71 9.20 -18.79 -11.91
CA PHE A 71 9.31 -17.34 -11.84
C PHE A 71 9.59 -16.85 -10.42
N LEU A 72 8.87 -17.38 -9.43
CA LEU A 72 9.04 -17.01 -8.02
C LEU A 72 10.43 -17.38 -7.48
N ARG A 73 10.99 -18.53 -7.90
CA ARG A 73 12.37 -18.93 -7.60
C ARG A 73 13.39 -18.06 -8.30
N TYR A 74 13.14 -17.71 -9.57
CA TYR A 74 14.01 -16.81 -10.32
C TYR A 74 14.16 -15.48 -9.57
N ILE A 75 13.05 -14.83 -9.22
CA ILE A 75 13.10 -13.57 -8.49
C ILE A 75 13.76 -13.76 -7.11
N GLY A 76 13.38 -14.79 -6.35
CA GLY A 76 13.98 -15.06 -5.03
C GLY A 76 15.50 -15.18 -5.07
N LYS A 77 16.03 -15.85 -6.09
CA LYS A 77 17.47 -15.98 -6.32
C LYS A 77 18.15 -14.63 -6.62
N TYR A 78 17.58 -13.81 -7.49
CA TYR A 78 18.20 -12.54 -7.90
C TYR A 78 18.04 -11.42 -6.88
N MET A 79 17.01 -11.48 -6.03
CA MET A 79 16.80 -10.54 -4.93
C MET A 79 17.54 -10.93 -3.64
N ASN A 80 18.33 -12.00 -3.66
CA ASN A 80 19.12 -12.50 -2.54
C ASN A 80 18.30 -12.80 -1.26
N ILE A 81 17.13 -13.40 -1.44
CA ILE A 81 16.32 -13.91 -0.31
C ILE A 81 16.89 -15.24 0.18
N GLU A 82 17.00 -15.42 1.51
CA GLU A 82 17.55 -16.63 2.14
C GLU A 82 16.86 -17.93 1.70
N SER A 83 15.53 -17.92 1.55
CA SER A 83 14.76 -19.09 1.07
C SER A 83 14.93 -19.36 -0.43
N GLY A 84 15.45 -18.39 -1.19
CA GLY A 84 15.49 -18.42 -2.66
C GLY A 84 14.11 -18.46 -3.32
N TYR A 85 13.03 -18.12 -2.59
CA TYR A 85 11.65 -18.24 -3.06
C TYR A 85 10.77 -17.13 -2.47
N TYR A 86 9.95 -16.52 -3.32
CA TYR A 86 8.86 -15.63 -2.89
C TYR A 86 7.52 -16.35 -2.93
N ASP A 87 6.71 -16.16 -1.90
CA ASP A 87 5.29 -16.47 -1.93
C ASP A 87 4.46 -15.24 -2.37
N PHE A 88 3.14 -15.41 -2.45
CA PHE A 88 2.24 -14.29 -2.77
C PHE A 88 2.13 -13.26 -1.66
N GLU A 89 2.52 -13.56 -0.42
CA GLU A 89 2.54 -12.59 0.67
C GLU A 89 3.69 -11.58 0.51
N ASN A 90 4.79 -11.97 -0.12
CA ASN A 90 6.01 -11.16 -0.15
C ASN A 90 6.40 -10.67 -1.54
N ILE A 91 5.88 -11.25 -2.63
CA ILE A 91 6.24 -10.85 -4.00
C ILE A 91 5.92 -9.39 -4.31
N TRP A 92 4.93 -8.81 -3.62
CA TRP A 92 4.55 -7.40 -3.81
C TRP A 92 5.68 -6.43 -3.45
N LEU A 93 6.61 -6.80 -2.56
CA LEU A 93 7.78 -5.97 -2.21
C LEU A 93 8.67 -5.71 -3.43
N VAL A 94 8.78 -6.71 -4.31
CA VAL A 94 9.53 -6.59 -5.57
C VAL A 94 8.69 -5.83 -6.59
N TYR A 95 7.42 -6.21 -6.73
CA TYR A 95 6.53 -5.60 -7.71
C TYR A 95 6.38 -4.09 -7.50
N ASP A 96 6.14 -3.65 -6.26
CA ASP A 96 5.93 -2.23 -5.93
C ASP A 96 7.20 -1.41 -6.21
N SER A 97 8.37 -1.98 -5.93
CA SER A 97 9.66 -1.35 -6.23
C SER A 97 9.94 -1.25 -7.73
N LEU A 98 9.55 -2.26 -8.51
CA LEU A 98 9.76 -2.30 -9.96
C LEU A 98 8.67 -1.56 -10.74
N LYS A 99 7.52 -1.31 -10.12
CA LYS A 99 6.41 -0.58 -10.71
C LYS A 99 6.79 0.90 -10.79
N VAL A 100 7.56 1.24 -11.82
CA VAL A 100 7.79 2.63 -12.23
C VAL A 100 6.45 3.18 -12.72
N ILE A 101 5.97 4.24 -12.05
CA ILE A 101 4.87 5.11 -12.51
C ILE A 101 5.43 6.09 -13.52
#